data_AF-A0A7S2A2G5-F1
#
_entry.id   AF-A0A7S2A2G5-F1
#
_cell.length_a   1.000
_cell.length_b   1.000
_cell.length_c   1.000
_cell.angle_alpha   90.00
_cell.angle_beta   90.00
_cell.angle_gamma   90.00
#
_symmetry.space_group_name_H-M   'P 1'
#
loop_
_entity.id
_entity.type
_entity.pdbx_description
1 polymer ?
#
loop_
_entity_poly.entity_id
_entity_poly.type
_entity_poly.pdbx_seq_one_letter_code
_entity_poly.pdbx_strand_id
1 'polypeptide(L)'
;MEDIRRDREVREQLWEEHVSTYKRKVDLLDRELENINREFEEVENKKAKIATEHGDRYVYEDDIMEINVGGKVITASRGTLTCQKGNMLEALFSGRWDKEIQCDGSGRIFLDVNLECFQIMINYLSMLRNSSEEMISQCLDVENELQPMLNSTMTYFGIKHTTTFKNDNRSSSTGQTHQQTQAVLPDKVTWETMTFDEFPGISRNIQESLRQEQTSMNNAKKELQRAKENLEKEHYFIQHASAQSLDDIVNFNVRGTMMAAKRSTLRIFKDSQLDRQFDDAIWSEQQTDTLSVTQWSYEQVTDWAKHHDEISDEVADLFKDNEVTGLELLALGREDLKELGISRPGTLALVIKAVKSLQTKSKSRLIFIDHDPYCFGKILDQLRLKVMSKEKYEPLSLLDIREGKQDAFAKTVDYYFPGELAQLIVKKELPVDSSILSQDQVRIINSWLDEDSCGSTTKLLYRASRDGWRAFNFHSKCDNQGPTLTVIRSTGGYIFGGFCDTAWSSEGDYKTSPKAFLF
;
A
#
# COMPACT_ATOMS: atom_id res chain seq x y z
N MET A 1 -38.98 -67.90 -1.84
CA MET A 1 -38.08 -68.00 -0.68
C MET A 1 -36.63 -67.86 -1.12
N GLU A 2 -36.12 -68.64 -2.08
CA GLU A 2 -34.77 -68.44 -2.63
C GLU A 2 -34.52 -67.07 -3.26
N ASP A 3 -35.46 -66.50 -4.03
CA ASP A 3 -35.26 -65.19 -4.66
C ASP A 3 -35.14 -64.05 -3.65
N ILE A 4 -35.89 -64.13 -2.55
CA ILE A 4 -35.80 -63.17 -1.43
C ILE A 4 -34.46 -63.32 -0.71
N ARG A 5 -33.94 -64.54 -0.61
CA ARG A 5 -32.64 -64.81 0.02
C ARG A 5 -31.50 -64.27 -0.83
N ARG A 6 -31.55 -64.47 -2.15
CA ARG A 6 -30.58 -63.93 -3.12
C ARG A 6 -30.60 -62.41 -3.16
N ASP A 7 -31.79 -61.79 -3.19
CA ASP A 7 -31.92 -60.32 -3.16
C ASP A 7 -31.38 -59.73 -1.85
N ARG A 8 -31.55 -60.42 -0.72
CA ARG A 8 -30.96 -60.03 0.56
C ARG A 8 -29.42 -60.13 0.55
N GLU A 9 -28.87 -61.24 0.07
CA GLU A 9 -27.41 -61.46 -0.01
C GLU A 9 -26.75 -60.40 -0.91
N VAL A 10 -27.36 -60.05 -2.05
CA VAL A 10 -26.86 -59.01 -2.97
C VAL A 10 -26.89 -57.63 -2.31
N ARG A 11 -27.96 -57.28 -1.58
CA ARG A 11 -28.04 -55.99 -0.87
C ARG A 11 -27.02 -55.89 0.27
N GLU A 12 -26.75 -56.99 0.95
CA GLU A 12 -25.78 -57.05 2.05
C GLU A 12 -24.35 -56.88 1.52
N GLN A 13 -24.01 -57.53 0.40
CA GLN A 13 -22.73 -57.31 -0.28
C GLN A 13 -22.55 -55.87 -0.77
N LEU A 14 -23.57 -55.30 -1.42
CA LEU A 14 -23.54 -53.90 -1.87
C LEU A 14 -23.37 -52.94 -0.68
N TRP A 15 -24.04 -53.21 0.44
CA TRP A 15 -23.88 -52.43 1.67
C TRP A 15 -22.46 -52.49 2.24
N GLU A 16 -21.85 -53.68 2.31
CA GLU A 16 -20.48 -53.84 2.78
C GLU A 16 -19.47 -53.11 1.87
N GLU A 17 -19.66 -53.20 0.54
CA GLU A 17 -18.85 -52.47 -0.44
C GLU A 17 -19.00 -50.95 -0.27
N HIS A 18 -20.23 -50.46 -0.03
CA HIS A 18 -20.48 -49.04 0.23
C HIS A 18 -19.85 -48.55 1.55
N VAL A 19 -20.01 -49.31 2.64
CA VAL A 19 -19.42 -48.98 3.94
C VAL A 19 -17.90 -48.98 3.87
N SER A 20 -17.30 -49.94 3.17
CA SER A 20 -15.85 -49.99 2.98
C SER A 20 -15.33 -48.81 2.15
N THR A 21 -16.04 -48.43 1.10
CA THR A 21 -15.73 -47.24 0.29
C THR A 21 -15.86 -45.95 1.10
N TYR A 22 -16.91 -45.84 1.92
CA TYR A 22 -17.11 -44.69 2.82
C TYR A 22 -15.98 -44.57 3.85
N LYS A 23 -15.65 -45.66 4.54
CA LYS A 23 -14.54 -45.69 5.52
C LYS A 23 -13.23 -45.27 4.87
N ARG A 24 -12.92 -45.81 3.69
CA ARG A 24 -11.73 -45.43 2.93
C ARG A 24 -11.69 -43.94 2.60
N LYS A 25 -12.84 -43.30 2.34
CA LYS A 25 -12.92 -41.84 2.11
C LYS A 25 -12.66 -41.05 3.38
N VAL A 26 -13.27 -41.43 4.50
CA VAL A 26 -13.01 -40.79 5.79
C VAL A 26 -11.52 -40.90 6.15
N ASP A 27 -10.92 -42.08 6.00
CA ASP A 27 -9.48 -42.30 6.24
C ASP A 27 -8.59 -41.45 5.31
N LEU A 28 -9.06 -41.09 4.10
CA LEU A 28 -8.34 -40.19 3.20
C LEU A 28 -8.46 -38.74 3.67
N LEU A 29 -9.66 -38.29 4.04
CA LEU A 29 -9.90 -36.94 4.57
C LEU A 29 -9.09 -36.70 5.85
N ASP A 30 -9.08 -37.66 6.78
CA ASP A 30 -8.33 -37.57 8.04
C ASP A 30 -6.83 -37.43 7.77
N ARG A 31 -6.26 -38.22 6.85
CA ARG A 31 -4.85 -38.12 6.46
C ARG A 31 -4.51 -36.78 5.82
N GLU A 32 -5.39 -36.24 4.99
CA GLU A 32 -5.19 -34.93 4.37
C GLU A 32 -5.32 -33.79 5.39
N LEU A 33 -6.23 -33.91 6.36
CA LEU A 33 -6.35 -32.97 7.47
C LEU A 33 -5.09 -32.98 8.35
N GLU A 34 -4.58 -34.16 8.69
CA GLU A 34 -3.28 -34.31 9.39
C GLU A 34 -2.13 -33.67 8.59
N ASN A 35 -2.13 -33.84 7.27
CA ASN A 35 -1.15 -33.22 6.38
C ASN A 35 -1.23 -31.69 6.42
N ILE A 36 -2.44 -31.13 6.28
CA ILE A 36 -2.69 -29.68 6.32
C ILE A 36 -2.27 -29.11 7.68
N ASN A 37 -2.66 -29.74 8.79
CA ASN A 37 -2.30 -29.29 10.13
C ASN A 37 -0.79 -29.29 10.35
N ARG A 38 -0.10 -30.36 9.93
CA ARG A 38 1.37 -30.44 10.00
C ARG A 38 2.03 -29.32 9.20
N GLU A 39 1.55 -29.04 7.99
CA GLU A 39 2.09 -27.96 7.16
C GLU A 39 1.80 -26.56 7.74
N PHE A 40 0.66 -26.36 8.41
CA PHE A 40 0.41 -25.13 9.18
C PHE A 40 1.40 -24.98 10.34
N GLU A 41 1.63 -26.04 11.11
CA GLU A 41 2.62 -26.04 12.18
C GLU A 41 4.04 -25.74 11.66
N GLU A 42 4.41 -26.27 10.48
CA GLU A 42 5.68 -25.93 9.84
C GLU A 42 5.79 -24.43 9.51
N VAL A 43 4.71 -23.80 9.03
CA VAL A 43 4.68 -22.35 8.75
C VAL A 43 4.83 -21.55 10.05
N GLU A 44 4.10 -21.91 11.11
CA GLU A 44 4.19 -21.23 12.41
C GLU A 44 5.56 -21.42 13.08
N ASN A 45 6.16 -22.61 12.95
CA ASN A 45 7.52 -22.87 13.42
C ASN A 45 8.55 -22.04 12.65
N LYS A 46 8.39 -21.87 11.33
CA LYS A 46 9.24 -20.96 10.54
C LYS A 46 9.10 -19.51 11.01
N LYS A 47 7.87 -19.04 11.24
CA LYS A 47 7.62 -17.70 11.79
C LYS A 47 8.25 -17.50 13.17
N ALA A 48 8.13 -18.47 14.05
CA ALA A 48 8.75 -18.42 15.38
C ALA A 48 10.28 -18.43 15.33
N LYS A 49 10.85 -19.18 14.38
CA LYS A 49 12.29 -19.18 14.10
C LYS A 49 12.75 -17.80 13.61
N ILE A 50 12.04 -17.20 12.66
CA ILE A 50 12.31 -15.85 12.18
C ILE A 50 12.27 -14.86 13.34
N ALA A 51 11.26 -14.90 14.21
CA ALA A 51 11.18 -14.02 15.38
C ALA A 51 12.40 -14.16 16.31
N THR A 52 12.90 -15.38 16.48
CA THR A 52 14.07 -15.65 17.31
C THR A 52 15.34 -15.05 16.69
N GLU A 53 15.51 -15.21 15.38
CA GLU A 53 16.69 -14.77 14.64
C GLU A 53 16.69 -13.26 14.38
N HIS A 54 15.56 -12.71 13.93
CA HIS A 54 15.44 -11.39 13.31
C HIS A 54 14.53 -10.40 14.08
N GLY A 55 13.94 -10.80 15.21
CA GLY A 55 12.96 -9.97 15.89
C GLY A 55 12.92 -10.17 17.40
N ASP A 56 11.72 -9.99 17.95
CA ASP A 56 11.35 -10.22 19.35
C ASP A 56 10.22 -11.26 19.44
N ARG A 57 10.42 -12.26 20.31
CA ARG A 57 9.46 -13.34 20.56
C ARG A 57 8.44 -12.99 21.64
N TYR A 58 8.69 -11.93 22.42
CA TYR A 58 7.90 -11.56 23.60
C TYR A 58 7.10 -10.29 23.39
N VAL A 59 6.30 -10.28 22.32
CA VAL A 59 5.41 -9.17 21.98
C VAL A 59 3.96 -9.49 22.36
N TYR A 60 3.18 -8.46 22.70
CA TYR A 60 1.80 -8.59 23.15
C TYR A 60 0.85 -7.70 22.34
N GLU A 61 -0.42 -8.10 22.24
CA GLU A 61 -1.43 -7.33 21.50
C GLU A 61 -1.70 -5.94 22.11
N ASP A 62 -1.47 -5.78 23.41
CA ASP A 62 -1.65 -4.53 24.14
C ASP A 62 -0.42 -3.62 24.10
N ASP A 63 0.68 -4.05 23.45
CA ASP A 63 1.86 -3.22 23.23
C ASP A 63 1.46 -1.94 22.48
N ILE A 64 1.88 -0.80 23.02
CA ILE A 64 1.66 0.49 22.40
C ILE A 64 2.86 0.83 21.51
N MET A 65 2.61 0.94 20.21
CA MET A 65 3.63 1.19 19.20
C MET A 65 3.65 2.66 18.82
N GLU A 66 4.79 3.32 18.96
CA GLU A 66 5.06 4.62 18.35
C GLU A 66 5.67 4.44 16.97
N ILE A 67 5.03 5.02 15.96
CA ILE A 67 5.38 4.81 14.55
C ILE A 67 5.58 6.18 13.91
N ASN A 68 6.72 6.38 13.26
CA ASN A 68 6.96 7.56 12.45
C ASN A 68 6.43 7.32 11.03
N VAL A 69 5.30 7.94 10.70
CA VAL A 69 4.65 7.83 9.40
C VAL A 69 4.87 9.13 8.63
N GLY A 70 5.77 9.06 7.64
CA GLY A 70 6.07 10.17 6.76
C GLY A 70 6.56 11.46 7.46
N GLY A 71 7.14 11.34 8.66
CA GLY A 71 7.69 12.44 9.45
C GLY A 71 6.85 12.87 10.64
N LYS A 72 5.67 12.27 10.85
CA LYS A 72 4.86 12.49 12.05
C LYS A 72 4.73 11.20 12.84
N VAL A 73 4.79 11.32 14.17
CA VAL A 73 4.62 10.19 15.07
C VAL A 73 3.15 9.96 15.33
N ILE A 74 2.70 8.73 15.15
CA ILE A 74 1.39 8.25 15.57
C ILE A 74 1.56 7.09 16.55
N THR A 75 0.48 6.75 17.24
CA THR A 75 0.46 5.67 18.22
C THR A 75 -0.69 4.72 17.95
N ALA A 76 -0.44 3.41 17.99
CA ALA A 76 -1.47 2.38 17.86
C ALA A 76 -1.10 1.13 18.68
N SER A 77 -2.08 0.34 19.08
CA SER A 77 -1.80 -0.95 19.72
C SER A 77 -1.35 -1.99 18.68
N ARG A 78 -0.43 -2.88 19.05
CA ARG A 78 0.04 -3.98 18.20
C ARG A 78 -1.13 -4.88 17.75
N GLY A 79 -2.08 -5.14 18.63
CA GLY A 79 -3.29 -5.91 18.33
C GLY A 79 -4.16 -5.26 17.25
N THR A 80 -4.16 -3.92 17.14
CA THR A 80 -4.86 -3.21 16.05
C THR A 80 -4.11 -3.35 14.73
N LEU A 81 -2.78 -3.21 14.75
CA LEU A 81 -1.92 -3.32 13.56
C LEU A 81 -1.85 -4.74 12.99
N THR A 82 -2.12 -5.74 13.82
CA THR A 82 -2.03 -7.16 13.48
C THR A 82 -3.39 -7.87 13.47
N CYS A 83 -4.50 -7.11 13.49
CA CYS A 83 -5.86 -7.67 13.62
C CYS A 83 -6.25 -8.52 12.41
N GLN A 84 -5.88 -8.11 11.19
CA GLN A 84 -6.00 -8.93 9.98
C GLN A 84 -4.70 -9.72 9.78
N LYS A 85 -4.80 -11.06 9.75
CA LYS A 85 -3.63 -11.95 9.59
C LYS A 85 -3.24 -12.15 8.13
N GLY A 86 -1.95 -12.40 7.91
CA GLY A 86 -1.41 -12.76 6.60
C GLY A 86 -1.38 -11.58 5.62
N ASN A 87 -1.04 -10.39 6.09
CA ASN A 87 -0.77 -9.23 5.26
C ASN A 87 0.57 -8.58 5.68
N MET A 88 1.06 -7.62 4.89
CA MET A 88 2.38 -7.03 5.11
C MET A 88 2.40 -6.13 6.36
N LEU A 89 1.26 -5.53 6.73
CA LEU A 89 1.15 -4.75 7.97
C LEU A 89 1.32 -5.65 9.20
N GLU A 90 0.66 -6.82 9.21
CA GLU A 90 0.81 -7.81 10.28
C GLU A 90 2.26 -8.25 10.39
N ALA A 91 2.93 -8.53 9.28
CA ALA A 91 4.33 -8.92 9.28
C ALA A 91 5.23 -7.85 9.92
N LEU A 92 5.05 -6.57 9.54
CA LEU A 92 5.77 -5.44 10.13
C LEU A 92 5.59 -5.30 11.63
N PHE A 93 4.38 -5.57 12.14
CA PHE A 93 4.07 -5.36 13.56
C PHE A 93 3.92 -6.65 14.35
N SER A 94 4.33 -7.78 13.79
CA SER A 94 4.23 -9.09 14.43
C SER A 94 5.30 -9.36 15.49
N GLY A 95 6.32 -8.51 15.59
CA GLY A 95 7.53 -8.79 16.39
C GLY A 95 8.59 -9.57 15.62
N ARG A 96 8.22 -10.27 14.53
CA ARG A 96 9.11 -11.22 13.84
C ARG A 96 10.36 -10.58 13.23
N TRP A 97 10.27 -9.31 12.85
CA TRP A 97 11.29 -8.60 12.09
C TRP A 97 11.83 -7.36 12.82
N ASP A 98 11.55 -7.21 14.13
CA ASP A 98 11.84 -5.98 14.89
C ASP A 98 13.32 -5.54 14.86
N LYS A 99 14.28 -6.44 14.59
CA LYS A 99 15.71 -6.10 14.45
C LYS A 99 16.10 -5.64 13.04
N GLU A 100 15.29 -5.95 12.03
CA GLU A 100 15.55 -5.64 10.62
C GLU A 100 14.67 -4.52 10.08
N ILE A 101 13.60 -4.16 10.79
CA ILE A 101 12.73 -3.06 10.41
C ILE A 101 13.48 -1.74 10.55
N GLN A 102 13.34 -0.89 9.53
CA GLN A 102 13.94 0.44 9.55
C GLN A 102 13.27 1.33 10.61
N CYS A 103 14.10 1.94 11.45
CA CYS A 103 13.67 2.88 12.47
C CYS A 103 14.26 4.27 12.21
N ASP A 104 13.53 5.30 12.63
CA ASP A 104 14.04 6.67 12.65
C ASP A 104 15.14 6.85 13.71
N GLY A 105 15.74 8.04 13.77
CA GLY A 105 16.79 8.35 14.73
C GLY A 105 16.36 8.20 16.20
N SER A 106 15.07 8.14 16.50
CA SER A 106 14.51 7.91 17.85
C SER A 106 14.19 6.44 18.13
N GLY A 107 14.49 5.52 17.20
CA GLY A 107 14.21 4.09 17.34
C GLY A 107 12.74 3.73 17.09
N ARG A 108 11.94 4.62 16.49
CA ARG A 108 10.56 4.32 16.10
C ARG A 108 10.54 3.72 14.70
N ILE A 109 9.68 2.73 14.47
CA ILE A 109 9.47 2.15 13.13
C ILE A 109 9.10 3.29 12.17
N PHE A 110 9.82 3.38 11.04
CA PHE A 110 9.58 4.39 10.03
C PHE A 110 8.82 3.82 8.84
N LEU A 111 7.71 4.46 8.47
CA LEU A 111 6.92 4.13 7.30
C LEU A 111 6.88 5.33 6.35
N ASP A 112 7.44 5.15 5.16
CA ASP A 112 7.44 6.17 4.10
C ASP A 112 6.15 6.13 3.27
N VAL A 113 5.05 6.45 3.94
CA VAL A 113 3.70 6.50 3.35
C VAL A 113 3.01 7.81 3.71
N ASN A 114 1.90 8.11 3.03
CA ASN A 114 1.08 9.27 3.36
C ASN A 114 0.43 9.08 4.75
N LEU A 115 0.65 10.04 5.64
CA LEU A 115 0.17 10.00 7.03
C LEU A 115 -1.36 9.87 7.13
N GLU A 116 -2.09 10.67 6.36
CA GLU A 116 -3.54 10.74 6.45
C GLU A 116 -4.17 9.43 5.99
N CYS A 117 -3.71 8.88 4.86
CA CYS A 117 -4.15 7.58 4.36
C CYS A 117 -3.82 6.45 5.33
N PHE A 118 -2.63 6.47 5.94
CA PHE A 118 -2.26 5.48 6.95
C PHE A 118 -3.15 5.59 8.19
N GLN A 119 -3.45 6.81 8.66
CA GLN A 119 -4.33 7.01 9.81
C GLN A 119 -5.76 6.53 9.53
N ILE A 120 -6.29 6.78 8.32
CA ILE A 120 -7.59 6.25 7.87
C ILE A 120 -7.56 4.72 7.88
N MET A 121 -6.50 4.10 7.37
CA MET A 121 -6.31 2.65 7.42
C MET A 121 -6.29 2.12 8.87
N ILE A 122 -5.59 2.78 9.79
CA ILE A 122 -5.58 2.37 11.22
C ILE A 122 -6.97 2.53 11.84
N ASN A 123 -7.69 3.60 11.53
CA ASN A 123 -9.06 3.80 12.02
C ASN A 123 -9.98 2.69 11.50
N TYR A 124 -9.86 2.32 10.22
CA TYR A 124 -10.56 1.19 9.63
C TYR A 124 -10.27 -0.13 10.38
N LEU A 125 -9.00 -0.44 10.65
CA LEU A 125 -8.61 -1.65 11.38
C LEU A 125 -9.09 -1.64 12.84
N SER A 126 -9.10 -0.47 13.48
CA SER A 126 -9.65 -0.29 14.83
C SER A 126 -11.16 -0.53 14.86
N MET A 127 -11.90 -0.04 13.85
CA MET A 127 -13.34 -0.29 13.73
C MET A 127 -13.64 -1.76 13.43
N LEU A 128 -12.87 -2.41 12.55
CA LEU A 128 -12.99 -3.86 12.31
C LEU A 128 -12.80 -4.68 13.59
N ARG A 129 -11.91 -4.26 14.48
CA ARG A 129 -11.68 -4.93 15.77
C ARG A 129 -12.82 -4.73 16.76
N ASN A 130 -13.54 -3.61 16.69
CA ASN A 130 -14.42 -3.13 17.76
C ASN A 130 -15.91 -2.93 17.36
N SER A 131 -16.31 -3.09 16.08
CA SER A 131 -17.62 -2.66 15.58
C SER A 131 -18.26 -3.63 14.55
N SER A 132 -19.56 -3.44 14.28
CA SER A 132 -20.31 -4.16 13.22
C SER A 132 -20.07 -3.55 11.82
N GLU A 133 -20.23 -4.37 10.78
CA GLU A 133 -19.83 -4.10 9.38
C GLU A 133 -20.37 -2.79 8.75
N GLU A 134 -21.49 -2.24 9.23
CA GLU A 134 -22.15 -1.09 8.61
C GLU A 134 -21.42 0.26 8.80
N MET A 135 -20.72 0.46 9.92
CA MET A 135 -19.95 1.72 10.15
C MET A 135 -18.63 1.77 9.37
N ILE A 136 -18.19 0.64 8.85
CA ILE A 136 -16.86 0.45 8.26
C ILE A 136 -16.77 1.08 6.86
N SER A 137 -17.86 1.05 6.09
CA SER A 137 -17.89 1.60 4.72
C SER A 137 -17.73 3.12 4.67
N GLN A 138 -18.18 3.85 5.70
CA GLN A 138 -18.08 5.32 5.75
C GLN A 138 -16.65 5.80 6.06
N CYS A 139 -15.84 4.95 6.71
CA CYS A 139 -14.46 5.29 7.07
C CYS A 139 -13.53 5.39 5.84
N LEU A 140 -13.91 4.75 4.71
CA LEU A 140 -13.10 4.68 3.49
C LEU A 140 -13.56 5.65 2.39
N ASP A 141 -14.65 6.40 2.64
CA ASP A 141 -15.15 7.44 1.74
C ASP A 141 -14.42 8.75 2.06
N VAL A 142 -13.42 9.08 1.25
CA VAL A 142 -12.54 10.24 1.45
C VAL A 142 -12.62 11.20 0.27
N GLU A 143 -12.05 12.40 0.43
CA GLU A 143 -11.95 13.35 -0.68
C GLU A 143 -11.31 12.70 -1.92
N ASN A 144 -11.83 13.04 -3.11
CA ASN A 144 -11.38 12.45 -4.38
C ASN A 144 -9.85 12.48 -4.56
N GLU A 145 -9.18 13.50 -4.03
CA GLU A 145 -7.72 13.67 -4.10
C GLU A 145 -6.95 12.59 -3.30
N LEU A 146 -7.52 12.08 -2.19
CA LEU A 146 -6.87 11.10 -1.31
C LEU A 146 -7.19 9.65 -1.66
N GLN A 147 -8.31 9.41 -2.37
CA GLN A 147 -8.79 8.06 -2.65
C GLN A 147 -7.76 7.17 -3.38
N PRO A 148 -7.05 7.64 -4.43
CA PRO A 148 -6.05 6.81 -5.11
C PRO A 148 -4.90 6.42 -4.18
N MET A 149 -4.43 7.36 -3.36
CA MET A 149 -3.37 7.13 -2.38
C MET A 149 -3.81 6.14 -1.30
N LEU A 150 -5.04 6.27 -0.79
CA LEU A 150 -5.60 5.35 0.20
C LEU A 150 -5.70 3.92 -0.37
N ASN A 151 -6.21 3.76 -1.59
CA ASN A 151 -6.31 2.47 -2.26
C ASN A 151 -4.95 1.81 -2.46
N SER A 152 -3.95 2.60 -2.90
CA SER A 152 -2.57 2.13 -3.03
C SER A 152 -1.94 1.79 -1.68
N THR A 153 -2.25 2.54 -0.62
CA THR A 153 -1.80 2.25 0.76
C THR A 153 -2.37 0.94 1.27
N MET A 154 -3.68 0.74 1.15
CA MET A 154 -4.35 -0.51 1.50
C MET A 154 -3.76 -1.70 0.73
N THR A 155 -3.54 -1.54 -0.57
CA THR A 155 -2.97 -2.58 -1.44
C THR A 155 -1.53 -2.90 -1.07
N TYR A 156 -0.71 -1.86 -0.84
CA TYR A 156 0.70 -1.99 -0.46
C TYR A 156 0.87 -2.80 0.84
N PHE A 157 0.01 -2.57 1.82
CA PHE A 157 0.01 -3.31 3.09
C PHE A 157 -0.76 -4.63 3.04
N GLY A 158 -1.48 -4.93 1.94
CA GLY A 158 -2.29 -6.13 1.78
C GLY A 158 -3.56 -6.15 2.63
N ILE A 159 -4.11 -4.98 2.98
CA ILE A 159 -5.33 -4.87 3.78
C ILE A 159 -6.55 -5.22 2.92
N LYS A 160 -7.29 -6.24 3.34
CA LYS A 160 -8.53 -6.64 2.68
C LYS A 160 -9.63 -5.71 3.12
N HIS A 161 -10.25 -5.04 2.15
CA HIS A 161 -11.40 -4.17 2.36
C HIS A 161 -12.43 -4.41 1.23
N THR A 162 -13.71 -4.38 1.57
CA THR A 162 -14.82 -4.57 0.64
C THR A 162 -15.16 -3.26 -0.05
N THR A 163 -14.41 -2.87 -1.07
CA THR A 163 -14.86 -1.84 -2.02
C THR A 163 -15.86 -2.47 -2.99
N THR A 164 -17.10 -2.67 -2.55
CA THR A 164 -18.21 -2.98 -3.45
C THR A 164 -18.56 -1.72 -4.26
N PHE A 165 -17.75 -1.42 -5.28
CA PHE A 165 -18.17 -0.49 -6.31
C PHE A 165 -19.36 -1.11 -7.04
N LYS A 166 -20.54 -0.56 -6.78
CA LYS A 166 -21.72 -0.66 -7.64
C LYS A 166 -21.39 0.01 -8.98
N ASN A 167 -20.77 -0.72 -9.91
CA ASN A 167 -20.91 -0.51 -11.34
C ASN A 167 -20.22 -1.67 -12.08
N ASP A 168 -20.93 -2.79 -12.14
CA ASP A 168 -20.86 -3.71 -13.28
C ASP A 168 -22.19 -4.48 -13.35
N ASN A 169 -23.25 -3.75 -13.70
CA ASN A 169 -24.40 -4.36 -14.39
C ASN A 169 -23.98 -4.66 -15.83
N ARG A 170 -23.09 -5.64 -16.00
CA ARG A 170 -22.97 -6.44 -17.20
C ARG A 170 -22.93 -7.89 -16.77
N SER A 171 -24.12 -8.43 -16.61
CA SER A 171 -24.41 -9.85 -16.74
C SER A 171 -23.82 -10.36 -18.05
N SER A 172 -22.57 -10.82 -18.01
CA SER A 172 -22.01 -11.68 -19.04
C SER A 172 -22.57 -13.08 -18.82
N SER A 173 -23.75 -13.31 -19.41
CA SER A 173 -24.25 -14.63 -19.74
C SER A 173 -23.29 -15.29 -20.73
N THR A 174 -22.31 -16.06 -20.23
CA THR A 174 -21.55 -16.98 -21.09
C THR A 174 -22.31 -18.30 -21.15
N GLY A 175 -22.89 -18.54 -22.32
CA GLY A 175 -23.66 -19.74 -22.65
C GLY A 175 -22.87 -21.02 -22.44
N GLN A 176 -23.55 -21.99 -21.85
CA GLN A 176 -23.16 -23.39 -21.90
C GLN A 176 -23.19 -23.85 -23.37
N THR A 177 -22.02 -24.09 -23.94
CA THR A 177 -21.91 -24.89 -25.16
C THR A 177 -21.50 -26.29 -24.74
N HIS A 178 -22.42 -27.25 -24.83
CA HIS A 178 -22.10 -28.66 -24.70
C HIS A 178 -21.24 -29.08 -25.89
N GLN A 179 -19.96 -29.36 -25.63
CA GLN A 179 -19.16 -30.27 -26.44
C GLN A 179 -18.85 -31.50 -25.60
N GLN A 180 -19.49 -32.61 -25.96
CA GLN A 180 -19.07 -33.94 -25.53
C GLN A 180 -17.69 -34.21 -26.11
N THR A 181 -16.70 -34.30 -25.24
CA THR A 181 -15.40 -34.90 -25.55
C THR A 181 -15.23 -36.07 -24.61
N GLN A 182 -15.07 -37.27 -25.17
CA GLN A 182 -14.83 -38.52 -24.44
C GLN A 182 -13.59 -38.36 -23.55
N ALA A 183 -13.78 -38.44 -22.24
CA ALA A 183 -12.70 -38.39 -21.26
C ALA A 183 -12.01 -39.76 -21.20
N VAL A 184 -10.72 -39.76 -21.53
CA VAL A 184 -9.77 -40.78 -21.04
C VAL A 184 -9.60 -40.55 -19.54
N LEU A 185 -9.86 -41.59 -18.73
CA LEU A 185 -9.69 -41.57 -17.27
C LEU A 185 -8.21 -41.31 -16.92
N PRO A 186 -7.88 -40.32 -16.06
CA PRO A 186 -6.53 -40.14 -15.55
C PRO A 186 -6.20 -41.18 -14.47
N ASP A 187 -4.97 -41.72 -14.49
CA ASP A 187 -4.46 -42.76 -13.59
C ASP A 187 -4.31 -42.37 -12.10
N LYS A 188 -4.82 -41.21 -11.65
CA LYS A 188 -4.80 -40.81 -10.24
C LYS A 188 -6.10 -40.12 -9.85
N VAL A 189 -6.96 -40.85 -9.14
CA VAL A 189 -8.13 -40.28 -8.47
C VAL A 189 -7.66 -39.46 -7.27
N THR A 190 -7.70 -38.13 -7.40
CA THR A 190 -7.47 -37.18 -6.30
C THR A 190 -8.77 -36.91 -5.56
N TRP A 191 -8.74 -36.73 -4.24
CA TRP A 191 -9.93 -36.40 -3.43
C TRP A 191 -10.65 -35.12 -3.93
N GLU A 192 -9.93 -34.24 -4.64
CA GLU A 192 -10.41 -32.98 -5.24
C GLU A 192 -11.40 -33.18 -6.40
N THR A 193 -11.35 -34.31 -7.11
CA THR A 193 -12.11 -34.56 -8.34
C THR A 193 -13.20 -35.62 -8.18
N MET A 194 -13.40 -36.15 -6.97
CA MET A 194 -14.38 -37.22 -6.71
C MET A 194 -15.78 -36.66 -6.49
N THR A 195 -16.77 -37.19 -7.22
CA THR A 195 -18.19 -36.84 -7.08
C THR A 195 -18.93 -37.78 -6.12
N PHE A 196 -19.92 -37.26 -5.40
CA PHE A 196 -20.76 -38.03 -4.46
C PHE A 196 -22.06 -38.57 -5.09
N ASP A 197 -22.28 -38.32 -6.37
CA ASP A 197 -23.55 -38.61 -7.06
C ASP A 197 -23.76 -40.11 -7.37
N GLU A 198 -22.82 -40.98 -6.98
CA GLU A 198 -22.78 -42.41 -7.37
C GLU A 198 -23.23 -43.39 -6.25
N PHE A 199 -23.85 -42.94 -5.15
CA PHE A 199 -24.16 -43.83 -4.01
C PHE A 199 -25.66 -43.96 -3.70
N PRO A 200 -26.40 -44.89 -4.33
CA PRO A 200 -27.78 -45.20 -3.95
C PRO A 200 -27.79 -45.95 -2.61
N GLY A 201 -28.28 -45.32 -1.54
CA GLY A 201 -28.50 -45.96 -0.23
C GLY A 201 -27.84 -45.26 0.97
N ILE A 202 -27.02 -44.23 0.75
CA ILE A 202 -26.52 -43.35 1.82
C ILE A 202 -27.53 -42.21 2.01
N SER A 203 -27.86 -41.89 3.27
CA SER A 203 -28.75 -40.77 3.59
C SER A 203 -28.18 -39.46 3.03
N ARG A 204 -29.04 -38.64 2.40
CA ARG A 204 -28.68 -37.32 1.84
C ARG A 204 -27.86 -36.49 2.84
N ASN A 205 -28.19 -36.55 4.12
CA ASN A 205 -27.50 -35.82 5.18
C ASN A 205 -25.99 -36.18 5.26
N ILE A 206 -25.63 -37.45 5.09
CA ILE A 206 -24.24 -37.90 5.16
C ILE A 206 -23.46 -37.41 3.92
N GLN A 207 -24.09 -37.43 2.75
CA GLN A 207 -23.49 -36.90 1.52
C GLN A 207 -23.26 -35.38 1.61
N GLU A 208 -24.20 -34.64 2.20
CA GLU A 208 -24.08 -33.21 2.45
C GLU A 208 -22.95 -32.89 3.45
N SER A 209 -22.85 -33.64 4.56
CA SER A 209 -21.76 -33.47 5.53
C SER A 209 -20.38 -33.71 4.90
N LEU A 210 -20.21 -34.77 4.12
CA LEU A 210 -18.93 -35.03 3.43
C LEU A 210 -18.58 -33.94 2.41
N ARG A 211 -19.57 -33.40 1.68
CA ARG A 211 -19.36 -32.25 0.78
C ARG A 211 -18.93 -31.01 1.54
N GLN A 212 -19.53 -30.77 2.71
CA GLN A 212 -19.17 -29.65 3.57
C GLN A 212 -17.74 -29.79 4.09
N GLU A 213 -17.35 -30.96 4.58
CA GLU A 213 -15.96 -31.24 5.02
C GLU A 213 -14.96 -31.06 3.89
N GLN A 214 -15.25 -31.60 2.69
CA GLN A 214 -14.39 -31.42 1.52
C GLN A 214 -14.25 -29.93 1.14
N THR A 215 -15.31 -29.15 1.25
CA THR A 215 -15.29 -27.71 1.00
C THR A 215 -14.44 -26.97 2.05
N SER A 216 -14.60 -27.31 3.32
CA SER A 216 -13.78 -26.75 4.41
C SER A 216 -12.30 -27.09 4.24
N MET A 217 -11.99 -28.33 3.86
CA MET A 217 -10.61 -28.77 3.62
C MET A 217 -9.97 -28.05 2.43
N ASN A 218 -10.73 -27.86 1.34
CA ASN A 218 -10.31 -27.03 0.21
C ASN A 218 -10.02 -25.58 0.62
N ASN A 219 -10.83 -25.01 1.49
CA ASN A 219 -10.62 -23.66 2.01
C ASN A 219 -9.36 -23.59 2.90
N ALA A 220 -9.18 -24.54 3.82
CA ALA A 220 -8.00 -24.63 4.67
C ALA A 220 -6.70 -24.78 3.84
N LYS A 221 -6.73 -25.61 2.79
CA LYS A 221 -5.59 -25.76 1.87
C LYS A 221 -5.28 -24.48 1.11
N LYS A 222 -6.29 -23.73 0.66
CA LYS A 222 -6.11 -22.41 0.03
C LYS A 222 -5.53 -21.40 1.03
N GLU A 223 -5.97 -21.42 2.29
CA GLU A 223 -5.43 -20.55 3.34
C GLU A 223 -3.98 -20.88 3.66
N LEU A 224 -3.64 -22.16 3.77
CA LEU A 224 -2.27 -22.63 3.95
C LEU A 224 -1.36 -22.19 2.80
N GLN A 225 -1.82 -22.38 1.56
CA GLN A 225 -1.05 -21.96 0.38
C GLN A 225 -0.81 -20.43 0.38
N ARG A 226 -1.85 -19.65 0.71
CA ARG A 226 -1.71 -18.19 0.88
C ARG A 226 -0.74 -17.84 2.01
N ALA A 227 -0.79 -18.54 3.13
CA ALA A 227 0.11 -18.29 4.26
C ALA A 227 1.58 -18.56 3.89
N LYS A 228 1.85 -19.62 3.11
CA LYS A 228 3.18 -19.93 2.57
C LYS A 228 3.68 -18.85 1.61
N GLU A 229 2.87 -18.49 0.62
CA GLU A 229 3.21 -17.43 -0.35
C GLU A 229 3.42 -16.07 0.32
N ASN A 230 2.61 -15.75 1.33
CA ASN A 230 2.75 -14.52 2.09
C ASN A 230 4.06 -14.51 2.87
N LEU A 231 4.42 -15.60 3.55
CA LEU A 231 5.67 -15.68 4.29
C LEU A 231 6.91 -15.48 3.38
N GLU A 232 6.87 -15.97 2.15
CA GLU A 232 7.92 -15.72 1.15
C GLU A 232 7.98 -14.24 0.74
N LYS A 233 6.81 -13.62 0.51
CA LYS A 233 6.71 -12.20 0.19
C LYS A 233 7.12 -11.30 1.36
N GLU A 234 6.87 -11.72 2.61
CA GLU A 234 7.23 -10.97 3.82
C GLU A 234 8.73 -10.68 3.85
N HIS A 235 9.58 -11.68 3.62
CA HIS A 235 11.02 -11.47 3.65
C HIS A 235 11.49 -10.45 2.59
N TYR A 236 10.99 -10.60 1.36
CA TYR A 236 11.27 -9.64 0.29
C TYR A 236 10.77 -8.23 0.65
N PHE A 237 9.55 -8.15 1.17
CA PHE A 237 8.94 -6.89 1.59
C PHE A 237 9.74 -6.22 2.70
N ILE A 238 10.13 -6.94 3.75
CA ILE A 238 10.94 -6.39 4.86
C ILE A 238 12.29 -5.91 4.34
N GLN A 239 12.99 -6.68 3.50
CA GLN A 239 14.27 -6.24 2.95
C GLN A 239 14.18 -4.98 2.08
N HIS A 240 13.12 -4.84 1.29
CA HIS A 240 12.92 -3.66 0.42
C HIS A 240 12.29 -2.48 1.16
N ALA A 241 11.42 -2.76 2.14
CA ALA A 241 10.87 -1.78 3.07
C ALA A 241 11.92 -1.32 4.09
N SER A 242 13.02 -2.04 4.27
CA SER A 242 14.11 -1.68 5.17
C SER A 242 15.43 -1.37 4.46
N ALA A 243 15.40 -0.99 3.17
CA ALA A 243 16.58 -0.90 2.31
C ALA A 243 17.85 -0.27 2.96
N GLN A 244 18.76 -1.17 3.35
CA GLN A 244 20.23 -1.15 3.34
C GLN A 244 21.03 -0.04 4.04
N SER A 245 20.45 1.04 4.56
CA SER A 245 21.17 1.97 5.43
C SER A 245 20.26 2.63 6.47
N LEU A 246 20.74 2.69 7.72
CA LEU A 246 20.11 3.50 8.79
C LEU A 246 20.02 4.99 8.41
N ASP A 247 20.80 5.43 7.42
CA ASP A 247 20.85 6.82 6.94
C ASP A 247 19.97 7.08 5.71
N ASP A 248 19.11 6.12 5.29
CA ASP A 248 18.18 6.31 4.17
C ASP A 248 16.96 7.18 4.55
N ILE A 249 16.71 7.44 5.85
CA ILE A 249 15.61 8.31 6.28
C ILE A 249 16.04 9.77 6.28
N VAL A 250 15.36 10.58 5.47
CA VAL A 250 15.59 12.02 5.40
C VAL A 250 14.44 12.75 6.09
N ASN A 251 14.77 13.65 7.02
CA ASN A 251 13.81 14.51 7.70
C ASN A 251 13.88 15.93 7.11
N PHE A 252 12.72 16.50 6.79
CA PHE A 252 12.58 17.84 6.23
C PHE A 252 11.77 18.74 7.15
N ASN A 253 12.12 20.01 7.14
CA ASN A 253 11.30 21.11 7.63
C ASN A 253 10.88 21.96 6.43
N VAL A 254 9.64 21.79 6.01
CA VAL A 254 9.04 22.56 4.92
C VAL A 254 8.28 23.72 5.56
N ARG A 255 8.92 24.89 5.68
CA ARG A 255 8.35 26.11 6.31
C ARG A 255 7.55 25.86 7.61
N GLY A 256 8.11 25.08 8.53
CA GLY A 256 7.51 24.74 9.82
C GLY A 256 6.72 23.42 9.84
N THR A 257 6.52 22.78 8.68
CA THR A 257 5.89 21.46 8.59
C THR A 257 6.95 20.38 8.51
N MET A 258 6.98 19.51 9.51
CA MET A 258 7.86 18.35 9.54
C MET A 258 7.37 17.28 8.58
N MET A 259 8.28 16.77 7.76
CA MET A 259 8.05 15.65 6.84
C MET A 259 9.26 14.73 6.89
N ALA A 260 9.09 13.47 6.51
CA ALA A 260 10.20 12.55 6.33
C ALA A 260 9.91 11.58 5.20
N ALA A 261 10.96 11.15 4.51
CA ALA A 261 10.87 10.22 3.40
C ALA A 261 12.15 9.39 3.32
N LYS A 262 12.09 8.25 2.62
CA LYS A 262 13.30 7.55 2.23
C LYS A 262 14.02 8.29 1.13
N ARG A 263 15.33 8.24 1.15
CA ARG A 263 16.18 8.80 0.10
C ARG A 263 15.93 8.06 -1.21
N SER A 264 15.74 6.75 -1.16
CA SER A 264 15.29 5.94 -2.30
C SER A 264 13.99 6.45 -2.94
N THR A 265 13.02 6.93 -2.16
CA THR A 265 11.77 7.55 -2.66
C THR A 265 12.04 8.88 -3.36
N LEU A 266 12.89 9.74 -2.80
CA LEU A 266 13.23 11.05 -3.38
C LEU A 266 14.00 10.95 -4.71
N ARG A 267 14.73 9.85 -4.89
CA ARG A 267 15.61 9.59 -6.04
C ARG A 267 14.99 8.70 -7.11
N ILE A 268 13.68 8.43 -7.04
CA ILE A 268 13.01 7.51 -7.97
C ILE A 268 13.03 8.03 -9.42
N PHE A 269 12.95 9.34 -9.61
CA PHE A 269 13.09 9.98 -10.91
C PHE A 269 14.50 10.51 -11.08
N LYS A 270 15.30 9.80 -11.87
CA LYS A 270 16.66 10.19 -12.21
C LYS A 270 16.70 11.54 -12.91
N ASP A 271 17.78 12.27 -12.70
CA ASP A 271 18.05 13.61 -13.24
C ASP A 271 17.16 14.75 -12.71
N SER A 272 16.22 14.45 -11.81
CA SER A 272 15.45 15.45 -11.07
C SER A 272 16.34 16.24 -10.09
N GLN A 273 15.90 17.43 -9.66
CA GLN A 273 16.65 18.17 -8.62
C GLN A 273 16.67 17.42 -7.30
N LEU A 274 15.62 16.65 -6.97
CA LEU A 274 15.64 15.79 -5.79
C LEU A 274 16.70 14.69 -5.92
N ASP A 275 16.80 14.03 -7.09
CA ASP A 275 17.82 13.00 -7.30
C ASP A 275 19.24 13.57 -7.13
N ARG A 276 19.50 14.79 -7.64
CA ARG A 276 20.78 15.48 -7.47
C ARG A 276 21.04 15.94 -6.03
N GLN A 277 20.05 16.55 -5.39
CA GLN A 277 20.15 17.05 -4.02
C GLN A 277 20.44 15.91 -3.03
N PHE A 278 19.91 14.73 -3.34
CA PHE A 278 20.06 13.54 -2.54
C PHE A 278 20.99 12.51 -3.17
N ASP A 279 21.98 12.91 -3.97
CA ASP A 279 22.95 11.98 -4.55
C ASP A 279 23.93 11.43 -3.50
N ASP A 280 24.46 10.20 -3.69
CA ASP A 280 25.29 9.52 -2.69
C ASP A 280 26.60 10.25 -2.43
N ALA A 281 27.24 10.78 -3.48
CA ALA A 281 28.50 11.50 -3.34
C ALA A 281 28.33 12.77 -2.50
N ILE A 282 27.26 13.53 -2.79
CA ILE A 282 26.94 14.79 -2.10
C ILE A 282 26.45 14.51 -0.67
N TRP A 283 25.65 13.46 -0.47
CA TRP A 283 25.12 13.08 0.83
C TRP A 283 26.23 12.59 1.78
N SER A 284 27.17 11.79 1.30
CA SER A 284 28.30 11.31 2.08
C SER A 284 29.29 12.43 2.46
N GLU A 285 29.53 13.41 1.59
CA GLU A 285 30.33 14.61 1.93
C GLU A 285 29.61 15.51 2.95
N GLN A 286 28.28 15.57 2.91
CA GLN A 286 27.49 16.36 3.87
C GLN A 286 27.37 15.72 5.27
N GLN A 287 27.80 14.47 5.46
CA GLN A 287 27.84 13.79 6.76
C GLN A 287 29.09 14.13 7.60
N THR A 288 30.14 14.74 7.02
CA THR A 288 31.47 14.82 7.68
C THR A 288 31.67 15.95 8.69
N ASP A 289 30.72 16.88 8.86
CA ASP A 289 30.92 18.07 9.73
C ASP A 289 30.66 17.83 11.23
N THR A 290 30.22 16.63 11.62
CA THR A 290 30.21 16.18 13.01
C THR A 290 30.61 14.70 13.00
N LEU A 291 31.77 14.36 13.55
CA LEU A 291 32.17 12.95 13.72
C LEU A 291 31.00 12.21 14.38
N SER A 292 30.49 11.18 13.68
CA SER A 292 29.43 10.30 14.18
C SER A 292 29.78 9.83 15.59
N VAL A 293 28.79 9.66 16.48
CA VAL A 293 29.04 9.09 17.82
C VAL A 293 29.78 7.76 17.72
N THR A 294 29.60 6.99 16.64
CA THR A 294 30.36 5.76 16.34
C THR A 294 31.87 5.97 16.11
N GLN A 295 32.35 7.20 16.02
CA GLN A 295 33.75 7.56 15.82
C GLN A 295 34.33 8.30 17.03
N TRP A 296 33.57 8.45 18.11
CA TRP A 296 34.05 9.13 19.31
C TRP A 296 35.08 8.29 20.07
N SER A 297 36.18 8.94 20.46
CA SER A 297 37.11 8.39 21.44
C SER A 297 36.46 8.35 22.84
N TYR A 298 37.03 7.57 23.75
CA TYR A 298 36.58 7.54 25.15
C TYR A 298 36.66 8.92 25.83
N GLU A 299 37.62 9.77 25.42
CA GLU A 299 37.73 11.16 25.90
C GLU A 299 36.52 11.99 25.47
N GLN A 300 36.08 11.85 24.21
CA GLN A 300 34.91 12.55 23.69
C GLN A 300 33.60 12.04 24.33
N VAL A 301 33.50 10.74 24.62
CA VAL A 301 32.39 10.16 25.41
C VAL A 301 32.37 10.72 26.82
N THR A 302 33.54 10.80 27.46
CA THR A 302 33.69 11.33 28.82
C THR A 302 33.29 12.81 28.87
N ASP A 303 33.79 13.62 27.94
CA ASP A 303 33.49 15.04 27.87
C ASP A 303 32.01 15.28 27.62
N TRP A 304 31.38 14.48 26.74
CA TRP A 304 29.94 14.50 26.56
C TRP A 304 29.19 14.19 27.86
N ALA A 305 29.57 13.10 28.54
CA ALA A 305 28.91 12.66 29.77
C ALA A 305 29.00 13.71 30.89
N LYS A 306 30.14 14.41 31.01
CA LYS A 306 30.34 15.50 32.00
C LYS A 306 29.51 16.74 31.74
N HIS A 307 29.16 17.01 30.48
CA HIS A 307 28.39 18.19 30.09
C HIS A 307 26.90 17.90 29.86
N HIS A 308 26.43 16.69 30.17
CA HIS A 308 25.05 16.30 29.96
C HIS A 308 24.22 16.43 31.24
N ASP A 309 23.15 17.25 31.22
CA ASP A 309 22.33 17.62 32.39
C ASP A 309 21.73 16.45 33.19
N GLU A 310 21.59 15.28 32.56
CA GLU A 310 20.98 14.08 33.13
C GLU A 310 21.99 13.01 33.59
N ILE A 311 23.29 13.21 33.35
CA ILE A 311 24.37 12.25 33.69
C ILE A 311 25.20 12.85 34.83
N SER A 312 25.48 12.07 35.87
CA SER A 312 26.35 12.50 36.96
C SER A 312 27.83 12.34 36.59
N ASP A 313 28.69 13.18 37.17
CA ASP A 313 30.14 13.07 37.01
C ASP A 313 30.67 11.68 37.37
N GLU A 314 30.08 11.02 38.37
CA GLU A 314 30.40 9.64 38.74
C GLU A 314 30.20 8.65 37.58
N VAL A 315 29.15 8.82 36.79
CA VAL A 315 28.90 7.96 35.61
C VAL A 315 29.86 8.32 34.48
N ALA A 316 30.18 9.61 34.31
CA ALA A 316 31.15 10.03 33.31
C ALA A 316 32.55 9.49 33.62
N ASP A 317 32.95 9.48 34.90
CA ASP A 317 34.21 8.89 35.33
C ASP A 317 34.20 7.36 35.17
N LEU A 318 33.07 6.67 35.39
CA LEU A 318 32.95 5.24 35.06
C LEU A 318 33.14 4.95 33.56
N PHE A 319 32.58 5.78 32.67
CA PHE A 319 32.83 5.63 31.23
C PHE A 319 34.29 5.88 30.87
N LYS A 320 34.93 6.86 31.54
CA LYS A 320 36.36 7.14 31.36
C LYS A 320 37.24 5.98 31.83
N ASP A 321 36.99 5.47 33.03
CA ASP A 321 37.79 4.42 33.68
C ASP A 321 37.70 3.09 32.92
N ASN A 322 36.59 2.85 32.23
CA ASN A 322 36.38 1.68 31.36
C ASN A 322 36.70 1.97 29.89
N GLU A 323 37.28 3.14 29.57
CA GLU A 323 37.65 3.57 28.21
C GLU A 323 36.52 3.41 27.18
N VAL A 324 35.27 3.64 27.58
CA VAL A 324 34.09 3.41 26.75
C VAL A 324 34.11 4.32 25.52
N THR A 325 34.29 3.72 24.35
CA THR A 325 34.25 4.41 23.06
C THR A 325 32.81 4.72 22.64
N GLY A 326 32.64 5.61 21.67
CA GLY A 326 31.30 5.96 21.22
C GLY A 326 30.54 4.80 20.55
N LEU A 327 31.22 3.82 19.96
CA LEU A 327 30.58 2.58 19.49
C LEU A 327 30.04 1.74 20.65
N GLU A 328 30.83 1.59 21.70
CA GLU A 328 30.45 0.82 22.89
C GLU A 328 29.33 1.53 23.65
N LEU A 329 29.42 2.85 23.82
CA LEU A 329 28.38 3.66 24.45
C LEU A 329 27.00 3.41 23.82
N LEU A 330 26.97 3.30 22.48
CA LEU A 330 25.74 3.05 21.72
C LEU A 330 25.23 1.61 21.83
N ALA A 331 26.11 0.66 22.14
CA ALA A 331 25.79 -0.76 22.27
C ALA A 331 25.44 -1.18 23.70
N LEU A 332 25.79 -0.36 24.72
CA LEU A 332 25.50 -0.66 26.13
C LEU A 332 24.01 -0.80 26.40
N GLY A 333 23.59 -2.02 26.72
CA GLY A 333 22.29 -2.36 27.22
C GLY A 333 22.15 -2.14 28.71
N ARG A 334 20.94 -2.39 29.21
CA ARG A 334 20.62 -2.18 30.63
C ARG A 334 21.43 -3.08 31.56
N GLU A 335 21.72 -4.31 31.16
CA GLU A 335 22.53 -5.23 31.95
C GLU A 335 24.02 -4.85 31.91
N ASP A 336 24.52 -4.41 30.75
CA ASP A 336 25.92 -3.96 30.60
C ASP A 336 26.21 -2.74 31.49
N LEU A 337 25.26 -1.79 31.58
CA LEU A 337 25.39 -0.63 32.47
C LEU A 337 25.42 -1.03 33.95
N LYS A 338 24.74 -2.11 34.36
CA LYS A 338 24.84 -2.62 35.73
C LYS A 338 26.20 -3.25 35.99
N GLU A 339 26.75 -3.99 35.02
CA GLU A 339 28.08 -4.58 35.10
C GLU A 339 29.18 -3.51 35.18
N LEU A 340 28.98 -2.36 34.54
CA LEU A 340 29.81 -1.16 34.69
C LEU A 340 29.68 -0.46 36.06
N GLY A 341 28.82 -0.95 36.95
CA GLY A 341 28.61 -0.41 38.30
C GLY A 341 27.43 0.55 38.44
N ILE A 342 26.70 0.84 37.36
CA ILE A 342 25.51 1.72 37.39
C ILE A 342 24.28 0.89 37.80
N SER A 343 24.18 0.54 39.08
CA SER A 343 23.11 -0.35 39.58
C SER A 343 21.80 0.36 39.92
N ARG A 344 21.82 1.68 40.11
CA ARG A 344 20.64 2.43 40.57
C ARG A 344 19.60 2.55 39.45
N PRO A 345 18.35 2.10 39.64
CA PRO A 345 17.34 2.09 38.57
C PRO A 345 17.05 3.45 37.93
N GLY A 346 17.07 4.53 38.73
CA GLY A 346 16.87 5.89 38.24
C GLY A 346 18.03 6.40 37.37
N THR A 347 19.27 6.17 37.81
CA THR A 347 20.47 6.53 37.04
C THR A 347 20.54 5.74 35.74
N LEU A 348 20.23 4.43 35.78
CA LEU A 348 20.11 3.59 34.58
C LEU A 348 19.13 4.18 33.56
N ALA A 349 17.93 4.58 34.01
CA ALA A 349 16.92 5.15 33.14
C ALA A 349 17.37 6.47 32.50
N LEU A 350 18.06 7.33 33.26
CA LEU A 350 18.59 8.61 32.77
C LEU A 350 19.73 8.42 31.78
N VAL A 351 20.67 7.52 32.05
CA VAL A 351 21.78 7.19 31.14
C VAL A 351 21.24 6.60 29.83
N ILE A 352 20.31 5.63 29.91
CA ILE A 352 19.67 5.06 28.72
C ILE A 352 18.93 6.14 27.92
N LYS A 353 18.22 7.05 28.60
CA LYS A 353 17.54 8.17 27.94
C LYS A 353 18.53 9.13 27.26
N ALA A 354 19.65 9.45 27.92
CA ALA A 354 20.68 10.34 27.40
C ALA A 354 21.41 9.73 26.20
N VAL A 355 21.77 8.43 26.25
CA VAL A 355 22.36 7.70 25.12
C VAL A 355 21.39 7.59 23.95
N LYS A 356 20.09 7.34 24.21
CA LYS A 356 19.05 7.41 23.16
C LYS A 356 18.94 8.81 22.56
N SER A 357 19.03 9.86 23.37
CA SER A 357 19.04 11.26 22.90
C SER A 357 20.26 11.54 22.01
N LEU A 358 21.44 11.04 22.35
CA LEU A 358 22.64 11.09 21.50
C LEU A 358 22.43 10.39 20.15
N GLN A 359 21.83 9.19 20.16
CA GLN A 359 21.48 8.46 18.94
C GLN A 359 20.56 9.29 18.04
N THR A 360 19.61 10.03 18.64
CA THR A 360 18.69 10.90 17.90
C THR A 360 19.37 12.16 17.33
N LYS A 361 20.29 12.78 18.10
CA LYS A 361 20.99 14.03 17.74
C LYS A 361 22.10 13.81 16.71
N SER A 362 22.77 12.66 16.75
CA SER A 362 23.82 12.30 15.80
C SER A 362 23.28 11.91 14.41
N LYS A 363 21.96 11.68 14.25
CA LYS A 363 21.37 11.10 13.04
C LYS A 363 20.32 11.94 12.32
N SER A 364 19.95 13.12 12.80
CA SER A 364 18.84 13.89 12.19
C SER A 364 19.27 15.26 11.69
N ARG A 365 20.05 15.29 10.59
CA ARG A 365 20.21 16.52 9.81
C ARG A 365 18.85 16.89 9.22
N LEU A 366 18.23 17.92 9.79
CA LEU A 366 16.96 18.46 9.32
C LEU A 366 17.19 19.30 8.06
N ILE A 367 16.54 18.94 6.96
CA ILE A 367 16.68 19.67 5.69
C ILE A 367 15.59 20.71 5.59
N PHE A 368 15.96 21.98 5.46
CA PHE A 368 14.99 23.04 5.24
C PHE A 368 14.59 23.11 3.76
N ILE A 369 13.28 23.14 3.51
CA ILE A 369 12.70 23.31 2.18
C ILE A 369 11.87 24.58 2.17
N ASP A 370 12.26 25.54 1.34
CA ASP A 370 11.60 26.85 1.23
C ASP A 370 10.47 26.88 0.20
N HIS A 371 9.57 25.88 0.27
CA HIS A 371 8.39 25.79 -0.58
C HIS A 371 7.10 25.73 0.25
N ASP A 372 5.96 25.91 -0.41
CA ASP A 372 4.66 25.71 0.22
C ASP A 372 4.54 24.25 0.71
N PRO A 373 4.24 24.01 2.00
CA PRO A 373 4.22 22.66 2.56
C PRO A 373 3.21 21.73 1.90
N TYR A 374 2.05 22.27 1.52
CA TYR A 374 1.04 21.47 0.84
C TYR A 374 1.53 21.04 -0.55
N CYS A 375 2.09 21.96 -1.33
CA CYS A 375 2.60 21.66 -2.67
C CYS A 375 3.73 20.62 -2.64
N PHE A 376 4.72 20.79 -1.75
CA PHE A 376 5.80 19.82 -1.61
C PHE A 376 5.29 18.46 -1.09
N GLY A 377 4.33 18.47 -0.16
CA GLY A 377 3.66 17.27 0.32
C GLY A 377 3.00 16.48 -0.81
N LYS A 378 2.33 17.16 -1.76
CA LYS A 378 1.71 16.51 -2.93
C LYS A 378 2.73 15.92 -3.90
N ILE A 379 3.87 16.58 -4.08
CA ILE A 379 5.00 16.00 -4.82
C ILE A 379 5.47 14.71 -4.12
N LEU A 380 5.70 14.77 -2.81
CA LEU A 380 6.17 13.64 -2.04
C LEU A 380 5.18 12.46 -2.09
N ASP A 381 3.89 12.74 -2.03
CA ASP A 381 2.83 11.77 -2.21
C ASP A 381 2.89 11.10 -3.60
N GLN A 382 3.14 11.85 -4.68
CA GLN A 382 3.33 11.27 -6.00
C GLN A 382 4.55 10.33 -6.08
N LEU A 383 5.65 10.68 -5.42
CA LEU A 383 6.83 9.80 -5.32
C LEU A 383 6.51 8.50 -4.58
N ARG A 384 5.83 8.60 -3.44
CA ARG A 384 5.38 7.43 -2.66
C ARG A 384 4.45 6.54 -3.47
N LEU A 385 3.48 7.15 -4.15
CA LEU A 385 2.55 6.44 -5.01
C LEU A 385 3.32 5.68 -6.10
N LYS A 386 4.30 6.31 -6.75
CA LYS A 386 5.13 5.64 -7.75
C LYS A 386 5.88 4.43 -7.19
N VAL A 387 6.46 4.55 -5.99
CA VAL A 387 7.14 3.45 -5.29
C VAL A 387 6.19 2.29 -5.00
N MET A 388 4.99 2.59 -4.50
CA MET A 388 4.01 1.58 -4.08
C MET A 388 3.31 0.90 -5.27
N SER A 389 3.03 1.64 -6.34
CA SER A 389 2.10 1.21 -7.38
C SER A 389 2.70 0.31 -8.45
N LYS A 390 4.04 0.19 -8.53
CA LYS A 390 4.93 -0.55 -9.49
C LYS A 390 4.51 -0.63 -10.98
N GLU A 391 3.25 -0.94 -11.30
CA GLU A 391 2.67 -1.12 -12.64
C GLU A 391 1.54 -0.13 -13.00
N LYS A 392 0.72 0.35 -12.05
CA LYS A 392 -0.40 1.28 -12.32
C LYS A 392 -0.21 2.63 -11.63
N TYR A 393 0.79 3.38 -12.09
CA TYR A 393 1.03 4.73 -11.62
C TYR A 393 0.42 5.75 -12.58
N GLU A 394 -0.41 6.65 -12.05
CA GLU A 394 -0.94 7.79 -12.79
C GLU A 394 -0.50 9.09 -12.12
N PRO A 395 0.05 10.06 -12.88
CA PRO A 395 0.40 11.36 -12.33
C PRO A 395 -0.86 12.12 -11.85
N LEU A 396 -0.67 13.04 -10.90
CA LEU A 396 -1.75 13.81 -10.30
C LEU A 396 -2.37 14.77 -11.32
N SER A 397 -3.68 14.99 -11.28
CA SER A 397 -4.27 16.09 -12.04
C SER A 397 -4.06 17.43 -11.31
N LEU A 398 -3.76 18.51 -12.05
CA LEU A 398 -3.81 19.88 -11.52
C LEU A 398 -5.18 20.25 -10.94
N LEU A 399 -6.25 19.57 -11.35
CA LEU A 399 -7.60 19.80 -10.84
C LEU A 399 -7.88 19.11 -9.52
N ASP A 400 -7.04 18.16 -9.12
CA ASP A 400 -7.09 17.54 -7.79
C ASP A 400 -6.39 18.42 -6.76
N ILE A 401 -5.53 19.35 -7.21
CA ILE A 401 -4.87 20.33 -6.36
C ILE A 401 -5.89 21.36 -5.86
N ARG A 402 -5.83 21.63 -4.55
CA ARG A 402 -6.67 22.61 -3.85
C ARG A 402 -6.74 23.94 -4.60
N GLU A 403 -7.95 24.48 -4.68
CA GLU A 403 -8.21 25.78 -5.32
C GLU A 403 -7.29 26.89 -4.79
N GLY A 404 -6.67 27.63 -5.70
CA GLY A 404 -5.71 28.69 -5.40
C GLY A 404 -4.28 28.21 -5.16
N LYS A 405 -4.00 26.89 -5.16
CA LYS A 405 -2.65 26.33 -5.03
C LYS A 405 -2.06 25.81 -6.33
N GLN A 406 -2.83 25.73 -7.42
CA GLN A 406 -2.40 25.13 -8.68
C GLN A 406 -1.12 25.77 -9.25
N ASP A 407 -1.07 27.11 -9.31
CA ASP A 407 0.11 27.84 -9.81
C ASP A 407 1.36 27.62 -8.94
N ALA A 408 1.18 27.58 -7.61
CA ALA A 408 2.27 27.34 -6.68
C ALA A 408 2.78 25.91 -6.78
N PHE A 409 1.87 24.95 -6.94
CA PHE A 409 2.20 23.55 -7.16
C PHE A 409 2.95 23.34 -8.47
N ALA A 410 2.44 23.87 -9.59
CA ALA A 410 3.09 23.78 -10.90
C ALA A 410 4.53 24.33 -10.87
N LYS A 411 4.73 25.52 -10.27
CA LYS A 411 6.08 26.10 -10.09
C LYS A 411 7.00 25.22 -9.25
N THR A 412 6.45 24.58 -8.21
CA THR A 412 7.22 23.68 -7.35
C THR A 412 7.60 22.40 -8.12
N VAL A 413 6.68 21.85 -8.92
CA VAL A 413 6.96 20.70 -9.79
C VAL A 413 8.03 21.05 -10.82
N ASP A 414 7.90 22.18 -11.54
CA ASP A 414 8.87 22.61 -12.55
C ASP A 414 10.27 22.82 -11.97
N TYR A 415 10.35 23.30 -10.72
CA TYR A 415 11.62 23.44 -10.02
C TYR A 415 12.28 22.08 -9.78
N TYR A 416 11.55 21.12 -9.19
CA TYR A 416 12.13 19.82 -8.83
C TYR A 416 12.25 18.84 -10.02
N PHE A 417 11.38 18.95 -11.02
CA PHE A 417 11.23 18.05 -12.15
C PHE A 417 11.16 18.85 -13.46
N PRO A 418 12.29 19.45 -13.89
CA PRO A 418 12.29 20.31 -15.06
C PRO A 418 12.02 19.53 -16.37
N GLY A 419 11.33 20.17 -17.31
CA GLY A 419 11.11 19.63 -18.66
C GLY A 419 10.05 18.54 -18.71
N GLU A 420 10.35 17.44 -19.43
CA GLU A 420 9.40 16.33 -19.60
C GLU A 420 9.14 15.56 -18.30
N LEU A 421 10.04 15.66 -17.31
CA LEU A 421 9.87 15.03 -15.99
C LEU A 421 8.65 15.54 -15.23
N ALA A 422 8.22 16.80 -15.44
CA ALA A 422 7.03 17.35 -14.80
C ALA A 422 5.78 16.52 -15.12
N GLN A 423 5.70 15.97 -16.35
CA GLN A 423 4.57 15.14 -16.81
C GLN A 423 4.47 13.80 -16.06
N LEU A 424 5.55 13.38 -15.42
CA LEU A 424 5.58 12.19 -14.56
C LEU A 424 5.02 12.45 -13.17
N ILE A 425 4.89 13.70 -12.73
CA ILE A 425 4.33 14.08 -11.42
C ILE A 425 2.93 14.63 -11.55
N VAL A 426 2.71 15.46 -12.57
CA VAL A 426 1.44 16.13 -12.82
C VAL A 426 1.01 15.95 -14.27
N LYS A 427 -0.21 15.45 -14.48
CA LYS A 427 -0.82 15.39 -15.80
C LYS A 427 -1.11 16.80 -16.28
N LYS A 428 -0.65 17.11 -17.49
CA LYS A 428 -0.97 18.37 -18.13
C LYS A 428 -2.39 18.29 -18.67
N GLU A 429 -3.33 18.76 -17.89
CA GLU A 429 -4.71 18.87 -18.34
C GLU A 429 -4.86 19.90 -19.46
N LEU A 430 -5.79 19.63 -20.38
CA LEU A 430 -6.18 20.60 -21.38
C LEU A 430 -6.95 21.75 -20.71
N PRO A 431 -6.50 23.01 -20.86
CA PRO A 431 -7.17 24.16 -20.27
C PRO A 431 -8.48 24.46 -21.01
N VAL A 432 -9.60 23.91 -20.54
CA VAL A 432 -10.93 24.14 -21.15
C VAL A 432 -11.54 25.45 -20.62
N ASP A 433 -11.45 26.54 -21.40
CA ASP A 433 -12.15 27.81 -21.13
C ASP A 433 -13.67 27.63 -21.33
N SER A 434 -14.36 27.29 -20.23
CA SER A 434 -15.81 27.06 -20.21
C SER A 434 -16.49 27.89 -19.12
N SER A 435 -17.61 28.52 -19.49
CA SER A 435 -18.53 29.16 -18.55
C SER A 435 -19.74 28.28 -18.22
N ILE A 436 -19.74 27.02 -18.69
CA ILE A 436 -20.87 26.09 -18.54
C ILE A 436 -20.49 24.79 -17.85
N LEU A 437 -19.22 24.38 -17.89
CA LEU A 437 -18.73 23.18 -17.22
C LEU A 437 -18.24 23.53 -15.81
N SER A 438 -18.51 22.66 -14.85
CA SER A 438 -17.82 22.66 -13.56
C SER A 438 -16.43 22.02 -13.68
N GLN A 439 -15.58 22.20 -12.67
CA GLN A 439 -14.25 21.60 -12.63
C GLN A 439 -14.29 20.07 -12.76
N ASP A 440 -15.26 19.44 -12.09
CA ASP A 440 -15.49 17.99 -12.12
C ASP A 440 -15.86 17.50 -13.52
N GLN A 441 -16.66 18.28 -14.26
CA GLN A 441 -17.04 17.93 -15.63
C GLN A 441 -15.88 18.11 -16.60
N VAL A 442 -15.02 19.13 -16.38
CA VAL A 442 -13.77 19.28 -17.13
C VAL A 442 -12.86 18.07 -16.91
N ARG A 443 -12.73 17.56 -15.67
CA ARG A 443 -11.96 16.33 -15.38
C ARG A 443 -12.46 15.14 -16.19
N ILE A 444 -13.77 14.91 -16.17
CA ILE A 444 -14.38 13.80 -16.92
C ILE A 444 -14.09 13.94 -18.41
N ILE A 445 -14.29 15.12 -18.99
CA ILE A 445 -14.02 15.36 -20.41
C ILE A 445 -12.54 15.16 -20.75
N ASN A 446 -11.62 15.67 -19.93
CA ASN A 446 -10.19 15.50 -20.15
C ASN A 446 -9.79 14.01 -20.12
N SER A 447 -10.39 13.20 -19.23
CA SER A 447 -10.15 11.75 -19.21
C SER A 447 -10.55 11.04 -20.52
N TRP A 448 -11.58 11.53 -21.21
CA TRP A 448 -11.98 11.01 -22.52
C TRP A 448 -11.10 11.48 -23.67
N LEU A 449 -10.46 12.65 -23.52
CA LEU A 449 -9.59 13.24 -24.56
C LEU A 449 -8.14 12.75 -24.47
N ASP A 450 -7.68 12.35 -23.27
CA ASP A 450 -6.32 11.81 -23.03
C ASP A 450 -6.07 10.48 -23.74
N GLU A 451 -7.10 9.66 -23.97
CA GLU A 451 -6.97 8.35 -24.67
C GLU A 451 -6.51 8.50 -26.14
N ASP A 452 -6.62 9.70 -26.72
CA ASP A 452 -6.50 9.89 -28.17
C ASP A 452 -5.38 10.84 -28.64
N SER A 453 -4.54 11.35 -27.72
CA SER A 453 -3.41 12.26 -28.02
C SER A 453 -3.82 13.55 -28.75
N CYS A 454 -4.95 14.15 -28.38
CA CYS A 454 -5.51 15.31 -29.07
C CYS A 454 -4.85 16.64 -28.64
N GLY A 455 -3.58 16.85 -29.00
CA GLY A 455 -2.87 18.13 -28.82
C GLY A 455 -2.65 18.53 -27.36
N SER A 456 -1.78 19.51 -27.10
CA SER A 456 -1.38 19.91 -25.74
C SER A 456 -2.10 21.16 -25.21
N THR A 457 -3.03 21.73 -25.99
CA THR A 457 -3.73 22.98 -25.67
C THR A 457 -5.11 23.05 -26.34
N THR A 458 -6.14 23.39 -25.59
CA THR A 458 -7.47 23.76 -26.10
C THR A 458 -7.56 25.28 -26.28
N LYS A 459 -8.28 25.71 -27.34
CA LYS A 459 -8.56 27.13 -27.63
C LYS A 459 -10.05 27.31 -27.83
N LEU A 460 -10.65 28.28 -27.13
CA LEU A 460 -12.06 28.62 -27.33
C LEU A 460 -12.27 29.23 -28.72
N LEU A 461 -12.87 28.46 -29.64
CA LEU A 461 -13.17 28.91 -31.01
C LEU A 461 -14.44 29.76 -31.07
N TYR A 462 -15.51 29.29 -30.43
CA TYR A 462 -16.85 29.87 -30.52
C TYR A 462 -17.61 29.73 -29.20
N ARG A 463 -18.36 30.78 -28.83
CA ARG A 463 -19.31 30.78 -27.70
C ARG A 463 -20.57 31.49 -28.13
N ALA A 464 -21.70 30.78 -28.22
CA ALA A 464 -22.96 31.33 -28.74
C ALA A 464 -23.45 32.60 -28.01
N SER A 465 -23.22 32.71 -26.70
CA SER A 465 -23.56 33.91 -25.92
C SER A 465 -22.69 35.14 -26.22
N ARG A 466 -21.49 34.95 -26.81
CA ARG A 466 -20.56 36.02 -27.21
C ARG A 466 -20.63 36.29 -28.72
N ASP A 467 -20.63 35.22 -29.52
CA ASP A 467 -20.46 35.25 -30.97
C ASP A 467 -21.80 35.14 -31.72
N GLY A 468 -22.91 34.92 -31.00
CA GLY A 468 -24.27 34.86 -31.51
C GLY A 468 -24.69 33.48 -32.01
N TRP A 469 -25.99 33.18 -31.95
CA TRP A 469 -26.56 31.83 -32.04
C TRP A 469 -26.81 31.24 -33.43
N ARG A 470 -26.42 31.92 -34.52
CA ARG A 470 -26.70 31.46 -35.88
C ARG A 470 -25.64 30.47 -36.36
N ALA A 471 -26.04 29.50 -37.19
CA ALA A 471 -25.12 28.52 -37.79
C ALA A 471 -23.94 29.19 -38.53
N PHE A 472 -24.20 30.29 -39.25
CA PHE A 472 -23.16 31.09 -39.90
C PHE A 472 -22.07 31.58 -38.93
N ASN A 473 -22.43 31.97 -37.70
CA ASN A 473 -21.44 32.43 -36.72
C ASN A 473 -20.53 31.29 -36.27
N PHE A 474 -21.11 30.11 -36.05
CA PHE A 474 -20.34 28.90 -35.73
C PHE A 474 -19.38 28.54 -36.85
N HIS A 475 -19.87 28.40 -38.09
CA HIS A 475 -19.03 28.04 -39.24
C HIS A 475 -17.93 29.06 -39.52
N SER A 476 -18.19 30.36 -39.32
CA SER A 476 -17.17 31.42 -39.48
C SER A 476 -16.00 31.30 -38.50
N LYS A 477 -16.15 30.55 -37.41
CA LYS A 477 -15.16 30.37 -36.33
C LYS A 477 -14.58 28.96 -36.27
N CYS A 478 -15.37 27.94 -36.57
CA CYS A 478 -15.03 26.54 -36.33
C CYS A 478 -14.61 25.78 -37.59
N ASP A 479 -14.95 26.28 -38.78
CA ASP A 479 -14.57 25.59 -40.03
C ASP A 479 -13.03 25.53 -40.17
N ASN A 480 -12.54 24.37 -40.59
CA ASN A 480 -11.13 24.07 -40.83
C ASN A 480 -10.18 24.29 -39.63
N GLN A 481 -10.71 24.29 -38.39
CA GLN A 481 -9.88 24.48 -37.18
C GLN A 481 -9.29 23.18 -36.60
N GLY A 482 -9.57 22.03 -37.23
CA GLY A 482 -9.15 20.72 -36.73
C GLY A 482 -10.18 20.07 -35.79
N PRO A 483 -9.75 19.15 -34.91
CA PRO A 483 -10.62 18.52 -33.92
C PRO A 483 -11.32 19.54 -33.02
N THR A 484 -12.58 19.28 -32.67
CA THR A 484 -13.36 20.18 -31.81
C THR A 484 -14.13 19.43 -30.73
N LEU A 485 -14.09 19.96 -29.51
CA LEU A 485 -15.02 19.64 -28.44
C LEU A 485 -16.16 20.66 -28.45
N THR A 486 -17.40 20.18 -28.60
CA THR A 486 -18.61 21.01 -28.52
C THR A 486 -19.35 20.72 -27.22
N VAL A 487 -19.64 21.77 -26.45
CA VAL A 487 -20.35 21.67 -25.17
C VAL A 487 -21.59 22.54 -25.22
N ILE A 488 -22.75 21.96 -24.91
CA ILE A 488 -24.06 22.60 -24.99
C ILE A 488 -24.72 22.55 -23.62
N ARG A 489 -25.24 23.70 -23.16
CA ARG A 489 -26.12 23.78 -22.00
C ARG A 489 -27.53 24.11 -22.45
N SER A 490 -28.47 23.20 -22.20
CA SER A 490 -29.90 23.41 -22.49
C SER A 490 -30.53 24.43 -21.54
N THR A 491 -31.71 24.92 -21.90
CA THR A 491 -32.53 25.78 -21.02
C THR A 491 -32.99 25.07 -19.75
N GLY A 492 -33.09 23.74 -19.77
CA GLY A 492 -33.39 22.91 -18.60
C GLY A 492 -32.20 22.63 -17.68
N GLY A 493 -31.01 23.18 -17.99
CA GLY A 493 -29.81 23.00 -17.19
C GLY A 493 -28.97 21.76 -17.53
N TYR A 494 -29.47 20.87 -18.39
CA TYR A 494 -28.70 19.71 -18.86
C TYR A 494 -27.51 20.15 -19.72
N ILE A 495 -26.38 19.50 -19.50
CA ILE A 495 -25.15 19.68 -20.27
C ILE A 495 -24.90 18.40 -21.06
N PHE A 496 -24.67 18.55 -22.36
CA PHE A 496 -24.36 17.47 -23.28
C PHE A 496 -23.49 18.01 -24.42
N GLY A 497 -22.91 17.12 -25.21
CA GLY A 497 -22.02 17.55 -26.27
C GLY A 497 -21.42 16.40 -27.06
N GLY A 498 -20.30 16.71 -27.70
CA GLY A 498 -19.54 15.71 -28.42
C GLY A 498 -18.17 16.20 -28.83
N PHE A 499 -17.30 15.25 -29.08
CA PHE A 499 -15.99 15.47 -29.67
C PHE A 499 -16.00 14.98 -31.13
N CYS A 500 -15.32 15.71 -31.99
CA CYS A 500 -15.09 15.32 -33.38
C CYS A 500 -13.60 15.49 -33.69
N ASP A 501 -12.95 14.43 -34.18
CA ASP A 501 -11.56 14.45 -34.64
C ASP A 501 -11.40 14.98 -36.07
N THR A 502 -12.51 15.19 -36.79
CA THR A 502 -12.53 15.77 -38.13
C THR A 502 -13.02 17.21 -38.11
N ALA A 503 -12.34 18.09 -38.86
CA ALA A 503 -12.67 19.51 -38.92
C ALA A 503 -14.04 19.78 -39.56
N TRP A 504 -14.75 20.78 -39.02
CA TRP A 504 -15.98 21.31 -39.61
C TRP A 504 -15.74 21.96 -40.97
N SER A 505 -16.77 21.94 -41.81
CA SER A 505 -16.79 22.62 -43.10
C SER A 505 -18.21 22.97 -43.53
N SER A 506 -18.37 24.09 -44.23
CA SER A 506 -19.63 24.53 -44.84
C SER A 506 -20.00 23.82 -46.15
N GLU A 507 -19.40 22.66 -46.45
CA GLU A 507 -19.60 21.90 -47.71
C GLU A 507 -20.95 21.16 -47.76
N GLY A 508 -21.62 20.96 -46.61
CA GLY A 508 -22.95 20.35 -46.54
C GLY A 508 -22.98 18.83 -46.62
N ASP A 509 -21.83 18.17 -46.70
CA ASP A 509 -21.69 16.71 -46.78
C ASP A 509 -21.34 16.07 -45.43
N TYR A 510 -21.69 14.79 -45.28
CA TYR A 510 -21.28 13.98 -44.13
C TYR A 510 -19.79 13.62 -44.20
N LYS A 511 -19.09 13.74 -43.07
CA LYS A 511 -17.69 13.36 -42.92
C LYS A 511 -17.53 12.26 -41.87
N THR A 512 -16.64 11.31 -42.13
CA THR A 512 -16.29 10.25 -41.18
C THR A 512 -15.39 10.81 -40.10
N SER A 513 -15.72 10.57 -38.83
CA SER A 513 -14.96 11.00 -37.65
C SER A 513 -14.75 9.78 -36.75
N PRO A 514 -13.68 8.98 -36.97
CA PRO A 514 -13.51 7.68 -36.31
C PRO A 514 -13.41 7.73 -34.79
N LYS A 515 -12.94 8.85 -34.23
CA LYS A 515 -12.78 9.06 -32.79
C LYS A 515 -13.90 9.91 -32.19
N ALA A 516 -14.98 10.17 -32.93
CA ALA A 516 -16.08 10.97 -32.43
C ALA A 516 -16.85 10.23 -31.33
N PHE A 517 -17.21 10.96 -30.28
CA PHE A 517 -18.07 10.49 -29.21
C PHE A 517 -19.04 11.58 -28.76
N LEU A 518 -20.13 11.16 -28.14
CA LEU A 518 -21.15 12.02 -27.53
C LEU A 518 -21.16 11.80 -26.02
N PHE A 519 -21.57 12.83 -25.28
CA PHE A 519 -21.73 12.77 -23.83
C PHE A 519 -22.92 13.59 -23.33
#